data_AF-A0A520EQS5-F1
#
_entry.id   AF-A0A520EQS5-F1
#
_cell.length_a   1.000
_cell.length_b   1.000
_cell.length_c   1.000
_cell.angle_alpha   90.00
_cell.angle_beta   90.00
_cell.angle_gamma   90.00
#
_symmetry.space_group_name_H-M   'P 1'
#
loop_
_entity.id
_entity.type
_entity.pdbx_description
1 polymer ?
#
loop_
_entity_poly.entity_id
_entity_poly.type
_entity_poly.pdbx_seq_one_letter_code
_entity_poly.pdbx_strand_id
1 'polypeptide(L)'
;QGGQIAWLVPAALVLLVTGLVLRGKAPRTDAQRASLIVWGAWLLVTGLTFSFMAGIFHSYYTVALSPAVAALVGIGSVMLWRERQRLWVRIAMALAVASTVALAWVLLGRSASFVPWLKWAILVVGVVAVVALLIPALTRGRLAAVAILAVMFAGLAGPTAYAVDTIGTPHTGSIVSAGPNTGMRGFGGMGEGRRGQGGLPGGMQLPPGAQMPAGMQPPAGLPGQAGQLPGGAEMGMGGGMGGLLEGSTPTAEVTAMLEQDAGSYTWVAAAIGANTAAGYQLATEDPVMPVGGFNGTDPSPTLAEFQQYVADGRIHYFIGGGGMGGRESGSSAEISAWVTENFTATTVDNVTLYDLTQ
;
A
#
# COMPACT_ATOMS: atom_id res chain seq x y z
N GLN A 1 -6.70 -3.74 0.01
CA GLN A 1 -6.57 -4.10 -1.43
C GLN A 1 -7.88 -4.25 -2.18
N GLY A 2 -9.01 -4.62 -1.56
CA GLY A 2 -10.28 -4.80 -2.31
C GLY A 2 -10.71 -3.61 -3.19
N GLY A 3 -10.50 -2.38 -2.74
CA GLY A 3 -10.84 -1.16 -3.51
C GLY A 3 -10.03 -0.96 -4.80
N GLN A 4 -8.95 -1.72 -5.00
CA GLN A 4 -8.04 -1.57 -6.14
C GLN A 4 -8.52 -2.34 -7.37
N ILE A 5 -9.05 -3.56 -7.19
CA ILE A 5 -9.44 -4.42 -8.32
C ILE A 5 -10.68 -5.29 -8.06
N ALA A 6 -11.09 -5.48 -6.80
CA ALA A 6 -11.98 -6.59 -6.46
C ALA A 6 -13.42 -6.39 -6.95
N TRP A 7 -13.84 -5.17 -7.29
CA TRP A 7 -15.21 -4.76 -7.65
C TRP A 7 -15.97 -5.77 -8.52
N LEU A 8 -15.32 -6.29 -9.57
CA LEU A 8 -15.94 -7.21 -10.54
C LEU A 8 -15.45 -8.66 -10.41
N VAL A 9 -14.56 -8.96 -9.47
CA VAL A 9 -14.01 -10.31 -9.28
C VAL A 9 -15.10 -11.35 -8.97
N PRO A 10 -16.07 -11.09 -8.05
CA PRO A 10 -17.15 -12.05 -7.81
C PRO A 10 -17.98 -12.34 -9.06
N ALA A 11 -18.34 -11.29 -9.82
CA ALA A 11 -19.05 -11.46 -11.08
C ALA A 11 -18.24 -12.26 -12.09
N ALA A 12 -16.94 -11.99 -12.24
CA ALA A 12 -16.06 -12.74 -13.12
C ALA A 12 -16.02 -14.24 -12.78
N LEU A 13 -16.02 -14.60 -11.48
CA LEU A 13 -16.07 -15.99 -11.04
C LEU A 13 -17.42 -16.66 -11.34
N VAL A 14 -18.54 -15.97 -11.08
CA VAL A 14 -19.88 -16.48 -11.42
C VAL A 14 -20.00 -16.71 -12.93
N LEU A 15 -19.53 -15.75 -13.73
CA LEU A 15 -19.55 -15.80 -15.20
C LEU A 15 -18.63 -16.90 -15.75
N LEU A 16 -17.45 -17.10 -15.16
CA LEU A 16 -16.53 -18.18 -15.50
C LEU A 16 -17.20 -19.55 -15.27
N VAL A 17 -17.72 -19.80 -14.07
CA VAL A 17 -18.36 -21.09 -13.74
C VAL A 17 -19.58 -21.34 -14.63
N THR A 18 -20.45 -20.34 -14.78
CA THR A 18 -21.66 -20.46 -15.60
C THR A 18 -21.32 -20.68 -17.08
N GLY A 19 -20.33 -19.95 -17.60
CA GLY A 19 -19.85 -20.11 -18.97
C GLY A 19 -19.26 -21.50 -19.21
N LEU A 20 -18.46 -22.03 -18.29
CA LEU A 20 -17.91 -23.39 -18.39
C LEU A 20 -19.01 -24.45 -18.34
N VAL A 21 -20.05 -24.27 -17.51
CA VAL A 21 -21.21 -25.17 -17.46
C VAL A 21 -21.98 -25.14 -18.79
N LEU A 22 -22.23 -23.96 -19.36
CA LEU A 22 -22.87 -23.81 -20.68
C LEU A 22 -22.05 -24.49 -21.80
N ARG A 23 -20.72 -24.46 -21.70
CA ARG A 23 -19.79 -25.10 -22.65
C ARG A 23 -19.33 -26.49 -22.24
N GLY A 24 -19.91 -27.11 -21.21
CA GLY A 24 -19.40 -28.35 -20.63
C GLY A 24 -19.35 -29.54 -21.60
N LYS A 25 -20.26 -29.58 -22.57
CA LYS A 25 -20.33 -30.60 -23.64
C LYS A 25 -19.59 -30.20 -24.92
N ALA A 26 -18.98 -29.00 -24.98
CA ALA A 26 -18.26 -28.55 -26.15
C ALA A 26 -16.95 -29.34 -26.32
N PRO A 27 -16.51 -29.59 -27.57
CA PRO A 27 -15.25 -30.28 -27.84
C PRO A 27 -14.06 -29.52 -27.25
N ARG A 28 -12.93 -30.21 -27.04
CA ARG A 28 -11.71 -29.60 -26.48
C ARG A 28 -11.11 -28.51 -27.38
N THR A 29 -11.44 -28.52 -28.66
CA THR A 29 -11.03 -27.53 -29.66
C THR A 29 -11.92 -26.28 -29.69
N ASP A 30 -12.93 -26.20 -28.82
CA ASP A 30 -13.81 -25.04 -28.74
C ASP A 30 -13.09 -23.79 -28.23
N ALA A 31 -12.98 -22.77 -29.08
CA ALA A 31 -12.27 -21.53 -28.76
C ALA A 31 -12.89 -20.76 -27.57
N GLN A 32 -14.22 -20.80 -27.41
CA GLN A 32 -14.89 -20.12 -26.30
C GLN A 32 -14.58 -20.79 -24.96
N ARG A 33 -14.65 -22.12 -24.92
CA ARG A 33 -14.23 -22.91 -23.75
C ARG A 33 -12.75 -22.69 -23.42
N ALA A 34 -11.88 -22.73 -24.43
CA ALA A 34 -10.45 -22.47 -24.25
C ALA A 34 -10.20 -21.07 -23.66
N SER A 35 -10.89 -20.04 -24.17
CA SER A 35 -10.79 -18.67 -23.67
C SER A 35 -11.18 -18.57 -22.20
N LEU A 36 -12.31 -19.16 -21.80
CA LEU A 36 -12.74 -19.19 -20.40
C LEU A 36 -11.72 -19.87 -19.49
N ILE A 37 -11.11 -20.98 -19.94
CA ILE A 37 -10.09 -21.70 -19.18
C ILE A 37 -8.83 -20.85 -19.02
N VAL A 38 -8.33 -20.24 -20.09
CA VAL A 38 -7.09 -19.44 -20.04
C VAL A 38 -7.26 -18.22 -19.14
N TRP A 39 -8.32 -17.43 -19.35
CA TRP A 39 -8.58 -16.25 -18.53
C TRP A 39 -8.97 -16.61 -17.09
N GLY A 40 -9.72 -17.71 -16.92
CA GLY A 40 -10.06 -18.25 -15.60
C GLY A 40 -8.84 -18.73 -14.83
N ALA A 41 -7.93 -19.46 -15.49
CA ALA A 41 -6.68 -19.92 -14.89
C ALA A 41 -5.79 -18.75 -14.49
N TRP A 42 -5.66 -17.71 -15.33
CA TRP A 42 -4.97 -16.48 -14.96
C TRP A 42 -5.60 -15.86 -13.70
N LEU A 43 -6.90 -15.59 -13.71
CA LEU A 43 -7.60 -15.00 -12.56
C LEU A 43 -7.37 -15.80 -11.27
N LEU A 44 -7.53 -17.12 -11.35
CA LEU A 44 -7.43 -18.01 -10.19
C LEU A 44 -5.99 -18.14 -9.69
N VAL A 45 -5.02 -18.41 -10.56
CA VAL A 45 -3.62 -18.58 -10.15
C VAL A 45 -3.08 -17.29 -9.58
N THR A 46 -3.23 -16.16 -10.30
CA THR A 46 -2.76 -14.86 -9.80
C THR A 46 -3.49 -14.45 -8.53
N GLY A 47 -4.81 -14.66 -8.46
CA GLY A 47 -5.61 -14.35 -7.28
C GLY A 47 -5.21 -15.18 -6.06
N LEU A 48 -4.93 -16.48 -6.23
CA LEU A 48 -4.42 -17.36 -5.18
C LEU A 48 -3.03 -16.92 -4.74
N THR A 49 -2.11 -16.66 -5.67
CA THR A 49 -0.77 -16.16 -5.34
C THR A 49 -0.86 -14.89 -4.49
N PHE A 50 -1.68 -13.91 -4.86
CA PHE A 50 -1.86 -12.69 -4.06
C PHE A 50 -2.56 -12.93 -2.72
N SER A 51 -3.40 -13.96 -2.61
CA SER A 51 -4.08 -14.31 -1.36
C SER A 51 -3.14 -14.94 -0.32
N PHE A 52 -2.07 -15.61 -0.78
CA PHE A 52 -1.06 -16.24 0.07
C PHE A 52 0.26 -15.45 0.17
N MET A 53 0.42 -14.39 -0.62
CA MET A 53 1.64 -13.56 -0.60
C MET A 53 1.80 -12.88 0.75
N ALA A 54 2.98 -13.03 1.35
CA ALA A 54 3.35 -12.44 2.63
C ALA A 54 4.60 -11.56 2.45
N GLY A 55 4.83 -10.63 3.39
CA GLY A 55 5.91 -9.64 3.30
C GLY A 55 5.46 -8.36 2.61
N ILE A 56 6.34 -7.78 1.79
CA ILE A 56 6.11 -6.48 1.13
C ILE A 56 5.13 -6.65 -0.05
N PHE A 57 3.84 -6.47 0.23
CA PHE A 57 2.77 -6.53 -0.77
C PHE A 57 2.28 -5.12 -1.10
N HIS A 58 2.38 -4.73 -2.38
CA HIS A 58 1.89 -3.45 -2.85
C HIS A 58 0.54 -3.55 -3.56
N SER A 59 -0.30 -2.54 -3.37
CA SER A 59 -1.63 -2.44 -3.96
C SER A 59 -1.63 -2.54 -5.48
N TYR A 60 -0.63 -1.94 -6.13
CA TYR A 60 -0.54 -1.91 -7.59
C TYR A 60 -0.30 -3.28 -8.22
N TYR A 61 0.24 -4.28 -7.50
CA TYR A 61 0.38 -5.65 -8.03
C TYR A 61 -0.96 -6.23 -8.48
N THR A 62 -2.05 -5.82 -7.81
CA THR A 62 -3.39 -6.29 -8.13
C THR A 62 -3.87 -5.91 -9.53
N VAL A 63 -3.21 -4.95 -10.20
CA VAL A 63 -3.48 -4.60 -11.61
C VAL A 63 -3.32 -5.81 -12.55
N ALA A 64 -2.49 -6.79 -12.17
CA ALA A 64 -2.28 -8.02 -12.94
C ALA A 64 -3.56 -8.87 -13.11
N LEU A 65 -4.58 -8.66 -12.28
CA LEU A 65 -5.88 -9.32 -12.41
C LEU A 65 -6.81 -8.65 -13.44
N SER A 66 -6.54 -7.40 -13.83
CA SER A 66 -7.44 -6.59 -14.65
C SER A 66 -7.76 -7.21 -16.01
N PRO A 67 -6.79 -7.72 -16.80
CA PRO A 67 -7.08 -8.33 -18.10
C PRO A 67 -8.01 -9.55 -17.98
N ALA A 68 -7.75 -10.41 -16.99
CA ALA A 68 -8.54 -11.62 -16.76
C ALA A 68 -9.97 -11.30 -16.31
N VAL A 69 -10.14 -10.35 -15.38
CA VAL A 69 -11.46 -9.88 -14.95
C VAL A 69 -12.24 -9.27 -16.13
N ALA A 70 -11.61 -8.39 -16.90
CA ALA A 70 -12.24 -7.75 -18.06
C ALA A 70 -12.67 -8.77 -19.12
N ALA A 71 -11.80 -9.73 -19.46
CA ALA A 71 -12.10 -10.77 -20.43
C ALA A 71 -13.25 -11.68 -19.97
N LEU A 72 -13.25 -12.14 -18.72
CA LEU A 72 -14.31 -13.00 -18.18
C LEU A 72 -15.64 -12.27 -18.06
N VAL A 73 -15.64 -11.02 -17.62
CA VAL A 73 -16.86 -10.19 -17.58
C VAL A 73 -17.39 -9.97 -18.99
N GLY A 74 -16.56 -9.61 -19.96
CA GLY A 74 -16.97 -9.41 -21.36
C GLY A 74 -17.53 -10.67 -22.01
N ILE A 75 -16.74 -11.75 -22.01
CA ILE A 75 -17.12 -13.04 -22.63
C ILE A 75 -18.36 -13.61 -21.95
N GLY A 76 -18.34 -13.67 -20.61
CA GLY A 76 -19.43 -14.23 -19.82
C GLY A 76 -20.73 -13.47 -19.97
N SER A 77 -20.69 -12.13 -19.95
CA SER A 77 -21.89 -11.32 -20.10
C SER A 77 -22.60 -11.56 -21.43
N VAL A 78 -21.84 -11.59 -22.54
CA VAL A 78 -22.41 -11.87 -23.87
C VAL A 78 -22.95 -13.30 -23.95
N MET A 79 -22.22 -14.28 -23.41
CA MET A 79 -22.61 -15.68 -23.44
C MET A 79 -23.90 -15.94 -22.66
N LEU A 80 -23.99 -15.45 -21.41
CA LEU A 80 -25.19 -15.61 -20.59
C LEU A 80 -26.36 -14.80 -21.14
N TRP A 81 -26.12 -13.60 -21.69
CA TRP A 81 -27.19 -12.80 -22.31
C TRP A 81 -27.82 -13.52 -23.50
N ARG A 82 -27.05 -14.26 -24.29
CA ARG A 82 -27.59 -15.09 -25.40
C ARG A 82 -28.45 -16.24 -24.89
N GLU A 83 -28.10 -16.84 -23.76
CA GLU A 83 -28.81 -17.97 -23.13
C GLU A 83 -29.86 -17.53 -22.08
N ARG A 84 -30.18 -16.23 -21.99
CA ARG A 84 -31.09 -15.64 -20.99
C ARG A 84 -32.53 -16.14 -21.01
N GLN A 85 -32.91 -17.04 -21.92
CA GLN A 85 -34.22 -17.70 -21.87
C GLN A 85 -34.28 -18.78 -20.79
N ARG A 86 -33.13 -19.31 -20.37
CA ARG A 86 -33.05 -20.33 -19.31
C ARG A 86 -33.09 -19.66 -17.93
N LEU A 87 -33.97 -20.15 -17.05
CA LEU A 87 -34.13 -19.57 -15.70
C LEU A 87 -32.83 -19.60 -14.89
N TRP A 88 -32.10 -20.71 -14.89
CA TRP A 88 -30.84 -20.83 -14.15
C TRP A 88 -29.75 -19.87 -14.65
N VAL A 89 -29.75 -19.52 -15.94
CA VAL A 89 -28.83 -18.51 -16.51
C VAL A 89 -29.20 -17.11 -16.02
N ARG A 90 -30.50 -16.79 -15.95
CA ARG A 90 -30.97 -15.52 -15.36
C ARG A 90 -30.58 -15.40 -13.89
N ILE A 91 -30.72 -16.48 -13.13
CA ILE A 91 -30.29 -16.54 -11.73
C ILE A 91 -28.78 -16.30 -11.63
N ALA A 92 -27.97 -16.90 -12.50
CA ALA A 92 -26.52 -16.66 -12.53
C ALA A 92 -26.17 -15.20 -12.87
N MET A 93 -26.87 -14.59 -13.84
CA MET A 93 -26.69 -13.16 -14.16
C MET A 93 -27.08 -12.26 -12.99
N ALA A 94 -28.22 -12.55 -12.35
CA ALA A 94 -28.68 -11.84 -11.15
C ALA A 94 -27.68 -11.98 -9.99
N LEU A 95 -27.10 -13.17 -9.79
CA LEU A 95 -26.08 -13.43 -8.78
C LEU A 95 -24.78 -12.66 -9.07
N ALA A 96 -24.36 -12.59 -10.33
CA ALA A 96 -23.19 -11.80 -10.72
C ALA A 96 -23.39 -10.31 -10.38
N VAL A 97 -24.55 -9.74 -10.71
CA VAL A 97 -24.88 -8.35 -10.38
C VAL A 97 -25.01 -8.14 -8.86
N ALA A 98 -25.73 -9.02 -8.17
CA ALA A 98 -25.93 -8.92 -6.73
C ALA A 98 -24.61 -8.99 -5.95
N SER A 99 -23.70 -9.88 -6.35
CA SER A 99 -22.38 -10.00 -5.73
C SER A 99 -21.49 -8.76 -5.98
N THR A 100 -21.54 -8.17 -7.17
CA THR A 100 -20.89 -6.90 -7.47
C THR A 100 -21.45 -5.75 -6.65
N VAL A 101 -22.78 -5.64 -6.52
CA VAL A 101 -23.45 -4.60 -5.71
C VAL A 101 -23.08 -4.75 -4.23
N ALA A 102 -23.13 -5.98 -3.71
CA ALA A 102 -22.75 -6.27 -2.32
C ALA A 102 -21.28 -5.90 -2.05
N LEU A 103 -20.38 -6.23 -2.98
CA LEU A 103 -18.98 -5.87 -2.84
C LEU A 103 -18.77 -4.36 -2.96
N ALA A 104 -19.43 -3.68 -3.90
CA ALA A 104 -19.37 -2.23 -4.03
C ALA A 104 -19.85 -1.52 -2.75
N TRP A 105 -20.92 -2.03 -2.12
CA TRP A 105 -21.38 -1.54 -0.83
C TRP A 105 -20.32 -1.67 0.26
N VAL A 106 -19.67 -2.83 0.38
CA VAL A 106 -18.60 -3.07 1.36
C VAL A 106 -17.40 -2.16 1.09
N LEU A 107 -17.00 -2.00 -0.16
CA LEU A 107 -15.83 -1.19 -0.52
C LEU A 107 -16.08 0.31 -0.28
N LEU A 108 -17.21 0.85 -0.73
CA LEU A 108 -17.59 2.24 -0.48
C LEU A 108 -17.95 2.50 0.99
N GLY A 109 -18.35 1.46 1.74
CA GLY A 109 -18.54 1.53 3.18
C GLY A 109 -17.25 1.80 3.96
N ARG A 110 -16.09 1.41 3.41
CA ARG A 110 -14.78 1.70 4.02
C ARG A 110 -14.38 3.16 3.85
N SER A 111 -14.92 3.83 2.83
CA SER A 111 -14.73 5.24 2.48
C SER A 111 -16.03 6.03 2.66
N ALA A 112 -16.70 5.88 3.81
CA ALA A 112 -18.07 6.37 3.99
C ALA A 112 -18.29 7.88 3.78
N SER A 113 -17.25 8.71 3.94
CA SER A 113 -17.29 10.15 3.65
C SER A 113 -17.06 10.51 2.18
N PHE A 114 -16.46 9.60 1.40
CA PHE A 114 -16.21 9.79 -0.03
C PHE A 114 -17.48 9.50 -0.82
N VAL A 115 -18.02 10.53 -1.48
CA VAL A 115 -19.24 10.47 -2.31
C VAL A 115 -20.33 9.61 -1.61
N PRO A 116 -20.82 10.04 -0.42
CA PRO A 116 -21.54 9.17 0.51
C PRO A 116 -22.84 8.58 -0.04
N TRP A 117 -23.42 9.23 -1.06
CA TRP A 117 -24.65 8.80 -1.73
C TRP A 117 -24.42 7.65 -2.74
N LEU A 118 -23.18 7.46 -3.23
CA LEU A 118 -22.90 6.54 -4.33
C LEU A 118 -23.21 5.08 -3.99
N LYS A 119 -22.90 4.64 -2.77
CA LYS A 119 -23.21 3.27 -2.31
C LYS A 119 -24.72 3.01 -2.32
N TRP A 120 -25.52 4.01 -1.99
CA TRP A 120 -26.98 3.92 -1.98
C TRP A 120 -27.54 3.92 -3.41
N ALA A 121 -27.01 4.76 -4.29
CA ALA A 121 -27.37 4.76 -5.70
C ALA A 121 -27.07 3.41 -6.37
N ILE A 122 -25.87 2.85 -6.15
CA ILE A 122 -25.50 1.53 -6.66
C ILE A 122 -26.40 0.44 -6.09
N LEU A 123 -26.73 0.49 -4.79
CA LEU A 123 -27.65 -0.47 -4.17
C LEU A 123 -29.04 -0.44 -4.82
N VAL A 124 -29.65 0.74 -4.93
CA VAL A 124 -31.00 0.89 -5.49
C VAL A 124 -31.05 0.47 -6.95
N VAL A 125 -30.14 1.00 -7.78
CA VAL A 125 -30.07 0.65 -9.21
C VAL A 125 -29.72 -0.84 -9.39
N GLY A 126 -28.85 -1.37 -8.54
CA GLY A 126 -28.46 -2.78 -8.51
C GLY A 126 -29.63 -3.71 -8.21
N VAL A 127 -30.47 -3.40 -7.22
CA VAL A 127 -31.69 -4.16 -6.90
C VAL A 127 -32.66 -4.15 -8.09
N VAL A 128 -32.87 -2.98 -8.71
CA VAL A 128 -33.71 -2.86 -9.92
C VAL A 128 -33.14 -3.71 -11.06
N ALA A 129 -31.83 -3.68 -11.28
CA ALA A 129 -31.16 -4.48 -12.30
C ALA A 129 -31.33 -5.98 -12.05
N VAL A 130 -31.14 -6.45 -10.81
CA VAL A 130 -31.33 -7.85 -10.41
C VAL A 130 -32.76 -8.31 -10.70
N VAL A 131 -33.77 -7.53 -10.30
CA VAL A 131 -35.18 -7.85 -10.57
C VAL A 131 -35.46 -7.86 -12.07
N ALA A 132 -34.94 -6.89 -12.82
CA ALA A 132 -35.11 -6.81 -14.27
C ALA A 132 -34.54 -8.04 -15.00
N LEU A 133 -33.38 -8.54 -14.57
CA LEU A 133 -32.75 -9.74 -15.15
C LEU A 133 -33.57 -11.01 -14.92
N LEU A 134 -34.31 -11.10 -13.82
CA LEU A 134 -35.17 -12.24 -13.52
C LEU A 134 -36.45 -12.24 -14.36
N ILE A 135 -36.98 -11.08 -14.75
CA ILE A 135 -38.26 -10.96 -15.48
C ILE A 135 -38.04 -11.00 -17.01
N PRO A 136 -38.60 -11.99 -17.75
CA PRO A 136 -38.33 -12.13 -19.19
C PRO A 136 -38.78 -10.98 -20.06
N ALA A 137 -39.90 -10.35 -19.71
CA ALA A 137 -40.42 -9.19 -20.44
C ALA A 137 -39.46 -7.98 -20.38
N LEU A 138 -38.73 -7.80 -19.28
CA LEU A 138 -37.82 -6.67 -19.06
C LEU A 138 -36.45 -6.83 -19.76
N THR A 139 -36.18 -8.00 -20.35
CA THR A 139 -34.94 -8.32 -21.08
C THR A 139 -35.15 -8.38 -22.60
N ARG A 140 -36.15 -7.63 -23.09
CA ARG A 140 -36.54 -7.54 -24.51
C ARG A 140 -36.71 -6.07 -24.95
N GLY A 141 -36.46 -5.81 -26.25
CA GLY A 141 -36.67 -4.50 -26.86
C GLY A 141 -35.92 -3.37 -26.15
N ARG A 142 -36.58 -2.21 -26.01
CA ARG A 142 -36.02 -1.02 -25.33
C ARG A 142 -35.77 -1.25 -23.84
N LEU A 143 -36.57 -2.09 -23.18
CA LEU A 143 -36.41 -2.40 -21.76
C LEU A 143 -35.10 -3.16 -21.48
N ALA A 144 -34.67 -4.01 -22.43
CA ALA A 144 -33.36 -4.66 -22.34
C ALA A 144 -32.21 -3.65 -22.29
N ALA A 145 -32.28 -2.58 -23.08
CA ALA A 145 -31.25 -1.53 -23.06
C ALA A 145 -31.21 -0.84 -21.69
N VAL A 146 -32.38 -0.53 -21.09
CA VAL A 146 -32.46 0.04 -19.74
C VAL A 146 -31.87 -0.91 -18.69
N ALA A 147 -32.19 -2.21 -18.76
CA ALA A 147 -31.63 -3.20 -17.85
C ALA A 147 -30.09 -3.30 -17.99
N ILE A 148 -29.57 -3.27 -19.21
CA ILE A 148 -28.11 -3.28 -19.46
C ILE A 148 -27.45 -2.02 -18.87
N LEU A 149 -28.04 -0.84 -19.08
CA LEU A 149 -27.53 0.41 -18.53
C LEU A 149 -27.53 0.40 -16.99
N ALA A 150 -28.57 -0.16 -16.37
CA ALA A 150 -28.65 -0.32 -14.93
C ALA A 150 -27.56 -1.28 -14.40
N VAL A 151 -27.32 -2.40 -15.08
CA VAL A 151 -26.23 -3.33 -14.75
C VAL A 151 -24.85 -2.66 -14.91
N MET A 152 -24.64 -1.93 -16.00
CA MET A 152 -23.39 -1.20 -16.24
C MET A 152 -23.15 -0.16 -15.15
N PHE A 153 -24.17 0.61 -14.78
CA PHE A 153 -24.07 1.58 -13.69
C PHE A 153 -23.70 0.89 -12.37
N ALA A 154 -24.42 -0.17 -12.00
CA ALA A 154 -24.17 -0.91 -10.77
C ALA A 154 -22.75 -1.52 -10.71
N GLY A 155 -22.20 -1.93 -11.86
CA GLY A 155 -20.86 -2.52 -11.93
C GLY A 155 -19.71 -1.53 -12.05
N LEU A 156 -19.91 -0.37 -12.70
CA LEU A 156 -18.83 0.54 -13.07
C LEU A 156 -18.80 1.83 -12.27
N ALA A 157 -19.91 2.28 -11.66
CA ALA A 157 -19.94 3.56 -10.96
C ALA A 157 -18.92 3.66 -9.81
N GLY A 158 -18.73 2.58 -9.04
CA GLY A 158 -17.71 2.50 -7.98
C GLY A 158 -16.27 2.60 -8.50
N PRO A 159 -15.83 1.68 -9.39
CA PRO A 159 -14.51 1.76 -10.02
C PRO A 159 -14.24 3.09 -10.71
N THR A 160 -15.22 3.66 -11.41
CA THR A 160 -15.08 4.96 -12.08
C THR A 160 -14.89 6.09 -11.08
N ALA A 161 -15.63 6.10 -9.96
CA ALA A 161 -15.43 7.10 -8.92
C ALA A 161 -14.01 7.02 -8.32
N TYR A 162 -13.51 5.81 -8.06
CA TYR A 162 -12.14 5.61 -7.58
C TYR A 162 -11.10 6.07 -8.62
N ALA A 163 -11.31 5.78 -9.90
CA ALA A 163 -10.41 6.22 -10.97
C ALA A 163 -10.36 7.75 -11.09
N VAL A 164 -11.52 8.42 -11.04
CA VAL A 164 -11.61 9.88 -11.09
C VAL A 164 -10.88 10.52 -9.91
N ASP A 165 -11.08 9.99 -8.71
CA ASP A 165 -10.40 10.47 -7.50
C ASP A 165 -8.88 10.28 -7.59
N THR A 166 -8.43 9.12 -8.10
CA THR A 166 -7.00 8.82 -8.31
C THR A 166 -6.36 9.79 -9.29
N ILE A 167 -7.04 10.11 -10.40
CA ILE A 167 -6.55 11.05 -11.43
C ILE A 167 -6.51 12.48 -10.88
N GLY A 168 -7.48 12.85 -10.04
CA GLY A 168 -7.61 14.21 -9.49
C GLY A 168 -6.73 14.49 -8.26
N THR A 169 -6.09 13.47 -7.69
CA THR A 169 -5.32 13.59 -6.44
C THR A 169 -3.82 13.49 -6.74
N PRO A 170 -2.99 14.45 -6.31
CA PRO A 170 -1.53 14.30 -6.36
C PRO A 170 -1.06 13.15 -5.46
N HIS A 171 -0.09 12.36 -5.92
CA HIS A 171 0.48 11.24 -5.17
C HIS A 171 1.95 11.49 -4.90
N THR A 172 2.38 11.23 -3.66
CA THR A 172 3.78 11.30 -3.21
C THR A 172 4.15 9.99 -2.50
N GLY A 173 5.42 9.62 -2.55
CA GLY A 173 5.92 8.39 -1.94
C GLY A 173 5.86 7.16 -2.85
N SER A 174 6.26 6.02 -2.30
CA SER A 174 6.50 4.77 -3.05
C SER A 174 5.25 3.90 -3.26
N ILE A 175 4.14 4.22 -2.56
CA ILE A 175 2.90 3.42 -2.60
C ILE A 175 1.75 4.28 -3.11
N VAL A 176 1.46 4.15 -4.40
CA VAL A 176 0.27 4.75 -5.01
C VAL A 176 -0.91 3.79 -4.86
N SER A 177 -2.05 4.30 -4.38
CA SER A 177 -3.28 3.52 -4.23
C SER A 177 -4.45 4.22 -4.91
N ALA A 178 -5.34 3.44 -5.52
CA ALA A 178 -6.51 3.97 -6.20
C ALA A 178 -7.65 4.34 -5.24
N GLY A 179 -8.29 5.46 -5.54
CA GLY A 179 -9.44 6.01 -4.83
C GLY A 179 -9.07 6.78 -3.57
N PRO A 180 -10.09 7.18 -2.79
CA PRO A 180 -9.90 8.05 -1.64
C PRO A 180 -8.98 7.38 -0.63
N ASN A 181 -8.00 8.14 -0.15
CA ASN A 181 -7.12 7.74 0.93
C ASN A 181 -7.94 7.62 2.24
N THR A 182 -8.56 6.47 2.45
CA THR A 182 -9.11 6.10 3.75
C THR A 182 -7.96 5.60 4.60
N GLY A 183 -7.11 6.52 5.08
CA GLY A 183 -5.88 6.25 5.84
C GLY A 183 -5.85 4.85 6.43
N MET A 184 -5.32 3.89 5.66
CA MET A 184 -5.38 2.50 6.07
C MET A 184 -4.35 2.39 7.17
N ARG A 185 -4.83 2.21 8.41
CA ARG A 185 -4.03 1.70 9.54
C ARG A 185 -3.38 0.39 9.10
N GLY A 186 -2.17 0.47 8.54
CA GLY A 186 -1.42 -0.66 8.01
C GLY A 186 0.04 -0.30 8.02
N PHE A 187 0.74 -0.82 9.03
CA PHE A 187 2.15 -0.62 9.38
C PHE A 187 2.54 0.82 9.79
N GLY A 188 2.69 1.00 11.12
CA GLY A 188 3.51 2.06 11.75
C GLY A 188 3.15 3.51 11.43
N GLY A 189 2.31 4.13 12.26
CA GLY A 189 2.05 5.57 12.18
C GLY A 189 1.32 6.04 13.41
N MET A 190 2.07 6.47 14.42
CA MET A 190 1.54 7.27 15.52
C MET A 190 1.00 8.55 14.89
N GLY A 191 -0.30 8.79 15.06
CA GLY A 191 -1.04 9.76 14.27
C GLY A 191 -0.60 11.20 14.46
N GLU A 192 -0.47 11.90 13.33
CA GLU A 192 -0.54 13.34 13.26
C GLU A 192 -1.93 13.75 12.74
N GLY A 193 -2.58 14.71 13.42
CA GLY A 193 -3.83 15.31 12.96
C GLY A 193 -5.03 15.21 13.91
N ARG A 194 -4.92 15.75 15.13
CA ARG A 194 -6.10 16.31 15.82
C ARG A 194 -5.77 17.61 16.55
N ARG A 195 -5.72 18.71 15.78
CA ARG A 195 -5.99 20.04 16.35
C ARG A 195 -7.45 20.07 16.78
N GLY A 196 -7.69 20.23 18.08
CA GLY A 196 -9.03 20.52 18.60
C GLY A 196 -9.33 19.95 19.99
N GLN A 197 -9.00 20.75 21.00
CA GLN A 197 -9.83 21.01 22.20
C GLN A 197 -9.99 19.89 23.25
N GLY A 198 -9.24 20.03 24.35
CA GLY A 198 -9.75 19.88 25.73
C GLY A 198 -9.87 18.46 26.33
N GLY A 199 -9.08 18.21 27.37
CA GLY A 199 -9.41 17.27 28.46
C GLY A 199 -8.75 15.89 28.39
N LEU A 200 -7.78 15.64 29.27
CA LEU A 200 -7.30 14.30 29.63
C LEU A 200 -8.25 13.67 30.67
N PRO A 201 -8.79 12.45 30.46
CA PRO A 201 -9.23 11.60 31.57
C PRO A 201 -8.14 10.57 31.86
N GLY A 202 -7.68 10.55 33.11
CA GLY A 202 -6.65 9.64 33.59
C GLY A 202 -7.09 8.18 33.74
N GLY A 203 -6.08 7.34 34.05
CA GLY A 203 -6.20 6.09 34.80
C GLY A 203 -6.85 4.91 34.08
N MET A 204 -6.07 4.10 33.37
CA MET A 204 -6.50 2.75 33.00
C MET A 204 -6.14 1.78 34.15
N GLN A 205 -7.08 1.60 35.09
CA GLN A 205 -7.00 0.51 36.07
C GLN A 205 -7.23 -0.85 35.37
N LEU A 206 -6.32 -1.80 35.60
CA LEU A 206 -6.52 -3.21 35.26
C LEU A 206 -7.52 -3.86 36.24
N PRO A 207 -8.37 -4.82 35.80
CA PRO A 207 -9.28 -5.54 36.69
C PRO A 207 -8.52 -6.43 37.70
N PRO A 208 -9.02 -6.62 38.94
CA PRO A 208 -8.40 -7.52 39.89
C PRO A 208 -8.53 -8.98 39.41
N GLY A 209 -7.40 -9.67 39.24
CA GLY A 209 -7.37 -11.13 39.00
C GLY A 209 -6.71 -11.62 37.71
N ALA A 210 -6.18 -10.74 36.86
CA ALA A 210 -5.41 -11.19 35.68
C ALA A 210 -3.97 -11.54 36.07
N GLN A 211 -3.64 -12.83 36.07
CA GLN A 211 -2.26 -13.32 36.20
C GLN A 211 -1.56 -13.24 34.84
N MET A 212 -0.43 -12.55 34.79
CA MET A 212 0.43 -12.48 33.60
C MET A 212 1.18 -13.82 33.42
N PRO A 213 1.34 -14.35 32.19
CA PRO A 213 2.16 -15.53 31.94
C PRO A 213 3.63 -15.29 32.29
N ALA A 214 4.28 -16.28 32.91
CA ALA A 214 5.68 -16.20 33.33
C ALA A 214 6.64 -16.05 32.14
N GLY A 215 7.47 -15.00 32.15
CA GLY A 215 8.51 -14.79 31.13
C GLY A 215 8.93 -13.33 30.87
N MET A 216 8.26 -12.33 31.46
CA MET A 216 8.60 -10.91 31.27
C MET A 216 8.74 -10.22 32.62
N GLN A 217 9.95 -10.27 33.19
CA GLN A 217 10.36 -9.36 34.27
C GLN A 217 11.04 -8.13 33.66
N PRO A 218 10.59 -6.90 33.95
CA PRO A 218 11.41 -5.72 33.71
C PRO A 218 12.55 -5.66 34.74
N PRO A 219 13.73 -5.11 34.40
CA PRO A 219 14.83 -4.98 35.35
C PRO A 219 14.43 -4.05 36.50
N ALA A 220 14.68 -4.50 37.73
CA ALA A 220 14.48 -3.70 38.94
C ALA A 220 15.75 -2.93 39.27
N GLY A 221 15.63 -1.62 39.43
CA GLY A 221 16.58 -0.80 40.18
C GLY A 221 16.91 0.55 39.54
N LEU A 222 16.23 1.62 39.99
CA LEU A 222 16.81 2.91 40.41
C LEU A 222 15.69 3.74 41.10
N PRO A 223 15.92 4.34 42.28
CA PRO A 223 14.87 5.05 43.02
C PRO A 223 14.63 6.46 42.48
N GLY A 224 13.40 6.93 42.64
CA GLY A 224 12.87 8.13 42.01
C GLY A 224 13.67 9.42 42.24
N GLN A 225 13.76 10.20 41.17
CA GLN A 225 13.98 11.64 41.26
C GLN A 225 13.09 12.29 40.21
N ALA A 226 11.98 12.87 40.69
CA ALA A 226 11.28 13.91 39.97
C ALA A 226 12.23 15.12 39.92
N GLY A 227 12.82 15.36 38.76
CA GLY A 227 13.64 16.54 38.47
C GLY A 227 13.12 17.18 37.20
N GLN A 228 12.53 18.37 37.33
CA GLN A 228 12.26 19.26 36.21
C GLN A 228 13.51 19.43 35.34
N LEU A 229 13.40 19.14 34.05
CA LEU A 229 14.25 19.76 33.04
C LEU A 229 13.60 21.10 32.65
N PRO A 230 14.27 22.24 32.87
CA PRO A 230 13.80 23.54 32.40
C PRO A 230 14.23 23.75 30.95
N GLY A 231 13.28 24.12 30.09
CA GLY A 231 13.56 24.55 28.72
C GLY A 231 12.77 23.76 27.70
N GLY A 232 11.53 24.19 27.45
CA GLY A 232 10.83 23.85 26.21
C GLY A 232 11.55 24.52 25.05
N ALA A 233 12.42 23.78 24.38
CA ALA A 233 12.72 24.05 22.99
C ALA A 233 11.58 23.43 22.18
N GLU A 234 10.78 24.29 21.56
CA GLU A 234 9.98 23.91 20.40
C GLU A 234 10.92 23.22 19.39
N MET A 235 10.90 21.89 19.35
CA MET A 235 11.50 21.15 18.24
C MET A 235 10.66 21.49 17.00
N GLY A 236 11.14 22.48 16.26
CA GLY A 236 10.63 22.84 14.95
C GLY A 236 10.68 21.64 14.02
N MET A 237 9.61 21.46 13.25
CA MET A 237 9.59 20.57 12.11
C MET A 237 10.57 21.06 11.05
N GLY A 238 11.81 20.58 11.12
CA GLY A 238 12.83 20.75 10.10
C GLY A 238 13.70 19.50 10.06
N GLY A 239 13.85 18.89 8.88
CA GLY A 239 14.69 17.71 8.63
C GLY A 239 14.01 16.37 8.93
N GLY A 240 13.16 15.87 8.02
CA GLY A 240 12.58 14.53 8.17
C GLY A 240 13.60 13.45 7.80
N MET A 241 14.00 12.60 8.76
CA MET A 241 15.00 11.53 8.56
C MET A 241 14.63 10.44 7.53
N GLY A 242 13.47 10.48 6.89
CA GLY A 242 13.01 9.44 5.98
C GLY A 242 12.71 8.10 6.68
N GLY A 243 12.13 7.16 5.95
CA GLY A 243 11.75 5.84 6.44
C GLY A 243 11.72 4.79 5.32
N LEU A 244 11.35 3.55 5.66
CA LEU A 244 11.40 2.42 4.71
C LEU A 244 10.60 2.65 3.41
N LEU A 245 9.56 3.51 3.43
CA LEU A 245 8.68 3.78 2.29
C LEU A 245 8.64 5.26 1.89
N GLU A 246 9.35 6.12 2.61
CA GLU A 246 9.31 7.58 2.48
C GLU A 246 10.73 8.15 2.47
N GLY A 247 11.04 8.99 1.48
CA GLY A 247 12.36 9.58 1.35
C GLY A 247 12.68 10.56 2.48
N SER A 248 13.96 10.79 2.75
CA SER A 248 14.37 11.89 3.63
C SER A 248 14.04 13.25 3.01
N THR A 249 13.89 14.27 3.85
CA THR A 249 13.64 15.65 3.43
C THR A 249 14.65 16.56 4.15
N PRO A 250 15.92 16.60 3.69
CA PRO A 250 16.92 17.45 4.31
C PRO A 250 16.55 18.94 4.21
N THR A 251 16.97 19.70 5.21
CA THR A 251 16.90 21.17 5.15
C THR A 251 17.99 21.71 4.22
N ALA A 252 17.82 22.96 3.79
CA ALA A 252 18.84 23.64 2.97
C ALA A 252 20.21 23.71 3.67
N GLU A 253 20.23 23.76 5.01
CA GLU A 253 21.45 23.78 5.80
C GLU A 253 22.19 22.44 5.74
N VAL A 254 21.47 21.32 5.91
CA VAL A 254 22.05 19.98 5.75
C VAL A 254 22.49 19.75 4.30
N THR A 255 21.70 20.17 3.31
CA THR A 255 22.07 20.07 1.89
C THR A 255 23.35 20.84 1.59
N ALA A 256 23.46 22.10 2.01
CA ALA A 256 24.65 22.91 1.78
C ALA A 256 25.91 22.34 2.45
N MET A 257 25.73 21.71 3.63
CA MET A 257 26.83 21.00 4.30
C MET A 257 27.30 19.79 3.49
N LEU A 258 26.39 19.00 2.92
CA LEU A 258 26.74 17.84 2.09
C LEU A 258 27.38 18.25 0.75
N GLU A 259 26.98 19.40 0.17
CA GLU A 259 27.54 19.93 -1.07
C GLU A 259 28.97 20.48 -0.90
N GLN A 260 29.43 20.69 0.33
CA GLN A 260 30.76 21.20 0.59
C GLN A 260 31.83 20.23 0.05
N ASP A 261 32.63 20.74 -0.90
CA ASP A 261 33.69 20.00 -1.58
C ASP A 261 33.23 18.69 -2.26
N ALA A 262 31.94 18.58 -2.61
CA ALA A 262 31.30 17.37 -3.13
C ALA A 262 32.07 16.67 -4.26
N GLY A 263 32.65 17.46 -5.18
CA GLY A 263 33.44 16.94 -6.31
C GLY A 263 34.73 16.20 -5.94
N SER A 264 35.13 16.23 -4.66
CA SER A 264 36.29 15.50 -4.14
C SER A 264 35.95 14.06 -3.75
N TYR A 265 34.67 13.73 -3.64
CA TYR A 265 34.19 12.46 -3.12
C TYR A 265 33.45 11.67 -4.20
N THR A 266 33.46 10.34 -4.08
CA THR A 266 32.55 9.51 -4.89
C THR A 266 31.12 9.62 -4.36
N TRP A 267 30.97 9.71 -3.04
CA TRP A 267 29.68 9.89 -2.36
C TRP A 267 29.78 11.01 -1.33
N VAL A 268 28.90 12.01 -1.43
CA VAL A 268 28.84 13.12 -0.46
C VAL A 268 28.31 12.64 0.90
N ALA A 269 27.54 11.56 0.91
CA ALA A 269 27.15 10.90 2.13
C ALA A 269 26.92 9.40 1.93
N ALA A 270 26.92 8.65 3.03
CA ALA A 270 26.36 7.33 3.15
C ALA A 270 25.21 7.33 4.17
N ALA A 271 24.13 6.61 3.87
CA ALA A 271 22.99 6.46 4.77
C ALA A 271 22.45 5.03 4.73
N ILE A 272 21.93 4.54 5.86
CA ILE A 272 21.31 3.21 5.91
C ILE A 272 19.97 3.24 5.18
N GLY A 273 19.82 2.38 4.16
CA GLY A 273 18.60 2.23 3.39
C GLY A 273 18.46 3.22 2.23
N ALA A 274 17.95 2.70 1.09
CA ALA A 274 17.85 3.46 -0.15
C ALA A 274 16.90 4.65 -0.06
N ASN A 275 15.79 4.54 0.67
CA ASN A 275 14.85 5.67 0.83
C ASN A 275 15.47 6.81 1.65
N THR A 276 16.20 6.49 2.72
CA THR A 276 16.93 7.49 3.50
C THR A 276 17.97 8.20 2.64
N ALA A 277 18.77 7.46 1.87
CA ALA A 277 19.77 8.03 0.96
C ALA A 277 19.17 8.87 -0.17
N ALA A 278 18.04 8.43 -0.75
CA ALA A 278 17.43 9.05 -1.92
C ALA A 278 17.04 10.52 -1.69
N GLY A 279 16.53 10.88 -0.51
CA GLY A 279 16.14 12.26 -0.24
C GLY A 279 17.32 13.22 -0.19
N TYR A 280 18.45 12.80 0.39
CA TYR A 280 19.69 13.56 0.36
C TYR A 280 20.24 13.68 -1.07
N GLN A 281 20.29 12.58 -1.82
CA GLN A 281 20.75 12.58 -3.21
C GLN A 281 19.89 13.48 -4.12
N LEU A 282 18.57 13.52 -3.93
CA LEU A 282 17.69 14.38 -4.70
C LEU A 282 17.85 15.86 -4.32
N ALA A 283 18.22 16.15 -3.07
CA ALA A 283 18.39 17.52 -2.61
C ALA A 283 19.75 18.11 -3.02
N THR A 284 20.82 17.31 -2.99
CA THR A 284 22.17 17.73 -3.38
C THR A 284 22.46 17.56 -4.87
N GLU A 285 21.66 16.74 -5.57
CA GLU A 285 21.96 16.24 -6.93
C GLU A 285 23.29 15.44 -7.03
N ASP A 286 23.87 15.06 -5.88
CA ASP A 286 25.14 14.34 -5.77
C ASP A 286 24.94 12.89 -5.27
N PRO A 287 25.86 11.95 -5.58
CA PRO A 287 25.71 10.56 -5.19
C PRO A 287 25.69 10.36 -3.66
N VAL A 288 24.69 9.62 -3.16
CA VAL A 288 24.61 9.19 -1.76
C VAL A 288 24.57 7.67 -1.70
N MET A 289 25.43 7.05 -0.90
CA MET A 289 25.53 5.60 -0.81
C MET A 289 24.38 5.01 0.04
N PRO A 290 23.56 4.11 -0.54
CA PRO A 290 22.52 3.40 0.20
C PRO A 290 23.09 2.14 0.87
N VAL A 291 23.63 2.27 2.07
CA VAL A 291 24.20 1.15 2.82
C VAL A 291 23.09 0.15 3.14
N GLY A 292 23.33 -1.11 2.77
CA GLY A 292 22.41 -2.23 2.98
C GLY A 292 21.19 -2.25 2.08
N GLY A 293 21.22 -1.58 0.92
CA GLY A 293 20.18 -1.68 -0.09
C GLY A 293 18.87 -1.01 0.33
N PHE A 294 17.72 -1.61 0.00
CA PHE A 294 16.41 -0.96 0.21
C PHE A 294 16.10 -0.66 1.69
N ASN A 295 16.34 -1.62 2.58
CA ASN A 295 15.95 -1.59 3.99
C ASN A 295 17.14 -1.74 4.95
N GLY A 296 18.38 -1.68 4.47
CA GLY A 296 19.58 -1.82 5.29
C GLY A 296 19.99 -3.27 5.60
N THR A 297 19.42 -4.30 4.95
CA THR A 297 19.76 -5.71 5.23
C THR A 297 20.67 -6.38 4.20
N ASP A 298 20.89 -5.74 3.05
CA ASP A 298 21.81 -6.29 2.06
C ASP A 298 23.25 -6.22 2.59
N PRO A 299 24.10 -7.23 2.39
CA PRO A 299 25.50 -7.19 2.81
C PRO A 299 26.33 -6.36 1.81
N SER A 300 25.93 -5.09 1.60
CA SER A 300 26.57 -4.20 0.63
C SER A 300 26.54 -2.74 1.10
N PRO A 301 27.71 -2.11 1.28
CA PRO A 301 29.03 -2.76 1.36
C PRO A 301 29.14 -3.65 2.61
N THR A 302 30.13 -4.54 2.61
CA THR A 302 30.61 -5.14 3.87
C THR A 302 31.31 -4.09 4.73
N LEU A 303 31.50 -4.35 6.03
CA LEU A 303 32.26 -3.43 6.90
C LEU A 303 33.65 -3.14 6.35
N ALA A 304 34.37 -4.18 5.88
CA ALA A 304 35.72 -4.03 5.34
C ALA A 304 35.77 -3.17 4.08
N GLU A 305 34.81 -3.33 3.17
CA GLU A 305 34.70 -2.49 1.98
C GLU A 305 34.35 -1.04 2.35
N PHE A 306 33.43 -0.84 3.29
CA PHE A 306 33.06 0.48 3.77
C PHE A 306 34.27 1.20 4.39
N GLN A 307 35.02 0.53 5.26
CA GLN A 307 36.26 1.03 5.84
C GLN A 307 37.29 1.39 4.77
N GLN A 308 37.44 0.56 3.73
CA GLN A 308 38.33 0.87 2.61
C GLN A 308 37.87 2.12 1.86
N TYR A 309 36.57 2.29 1.60
CA TYR A 309 36.06 3.48 0.93
C TYR A 309 36.27 4.75 1.74
N VAL A 310 36.15 4.67 3.06
CA VAL A 310 36.49 5.76 3.97
C VAL A 310 37.98 6.06 3.93
N ALA A 311 38.85 5.04 4.04
CA ALA A 311 40.30 5.20 3.97
C ALA A 311 40.79 5.78 2.63
N ASP A 312 40.11 5.44 1.53
CA ASP A 312 40.38 5.97 0.19
C ASP A 312 39.83 7.41 -0.01
N GLY A 313 39.16 8.00 1.00
CA GLY A 313 38.56 9.33 0.92
C GLY A 313 37.36 9.41 -0.03
N ARG A 314 36.65 8.29 -0.24
CA ARG A 314 35.57 8.23 -1.24
C ARG A 314 34.21 8.65 -0.69
N ILE A 315 34.03 8.67 0.62
CA ILE A 315 32.78 9.01 1.30
C ILE A 315 33.06 10.20 2.23
N HIS A 316 32.31 11.30 2.09
CA HIS A 316 32.49 12.48 2.95
C HIS A 316 31.80 12.28 4.31
N TYR A 317 30.47 12.16 4.33
CA TYR A 317 29.71 12.01 5.58
C TYR A 317 29.05 10.62 5.71
N PHE A 318 28.84 10.18 6.95
CA PHE A 318 27.85 9.16 7.27
C PHE A 318 26.68 9.81 8.00
N ILE A 319 25.47 9.58 7.53
CA ILE A 319 24.25 10.11 8.13
C ILE A 319 23.74 9.08 9.14
N GLY A 320 23.88 9.41 10.42
CA GLY A 320 23.40 8.64 11.54
C GLY A 320 21.90 8.79 11.78
N GLY A 321 21.28 7.74 12.31
CA GLY A 321 19.84 7.70 12.54
C GLY A 321 19.09 7.22 11.31
N GLY A 322 19.09 5.90 11.11
CA GLY A 322 18.28 5.20 10.11
C GLY A 322 17.11 4.46 10.75
N GLY A 323 16.00 5.16 11.00
CA GLY A 323 14.66 4.59 11.15
C GLY A 323 14.38 3.74 12.41
N MET A 324 13.56 4.29 13.32
CA MET A 324 12.71 3.47 14.21
C MET A 324 11.80 2.57 13.36
N GLY A 325 12.27 1.38 12.98
CA GLY A 325 11.48 0.44 12.19
C GLY A 325 12.24 -0.73 11.56
N GLY A 326 13.56 -0.66 11.42
CA GLY A 326 14.40 -1.79 11.02
C GLY A 326 15.30 -2.20 12.17
N ARG A 327 15.32 -3.48 12.54
CA ARG A 327 16.49 -4.00 13.26
C ARG A 327 17.66 -3.92 12.28
N GLU A 328 18.53 -2.92 12.44
CA GLU A 328 19.85 -2.97 11.81
C GLU A 328 20.47 -4.33 12.16
N SER A 329 20.80 -5.10 11.13
CA SER A 329 21.35 -6.44 11.28
C SER A 329 22.32 -6.69 10.15
N GLY A 330 23.34 -7.52 10.40
CA GLY A 330 24.42 -7.72 9.43
C GLY A 330 25.28 -6.47 9.24
N SER A 331 25.82 -6.29 8.03
CA SER A 331 26.87 -5.31 7.73
C SER A 331 26.48 -3.86 8.02
N SER A 332 25.22 -3.47 7.84
CA SER A 332 24.77 -2.10 8.16
C SER A 332 24.91 -1.78 9.65
N ALA A 333 24.59 -2.72 10.55
CA ALA A 333 24.74 -2.52 12.00
C ALA A 333 26.22 -2.45 12.40
N GLU A 334 27.06 -3.28 11.77
CA GLU A 334 28.51 -3.27 11.98
C GLU A 334 29.12 -1.93 11.52
N ILE A 335 28.68 -1.40 10.38
CA ILE A 335 29.11 -0.10 9.85
C ILE A 335 28.65 1.04 10.77
N SER A 336 27.36 1.09 11.15
CA SER A 336 26.83 2.11 12.07
C SER A 336 27.60 2.12 13.40
N ALA A 337 27.86 0.94 13.97
CA ALA A 337 28.60 0.82 15.22
C ALA A 337 30.05 1.29 15.07
N TRP A 338 30.74 0.86 14.01
CA TRP A 338 32.10 1.28 13.72
C TRP A 338 32.20 2.79 13.52
N VAL A 339 31.29 3.41 12.76
CA VAL A 339 31.28 4.86 12.56
C VAL A 339 31.06 5.58 13.89
N THR A 340 30.10 5.14 14.70
CA THR A 340 29.79 5.75 15.99
C THR A 340 30.94 5.67 16.98
N GLU A 341 31.74 4.60 16.92
CA GLU A 341 32.91 4.40 17.79
C GLU A 341 34.14 5.21 17.34
N ASN A 342 34.30 5.45 16.03
CA ASN A 342 35.53 6.01 15.47
C ASN A 342 35.45 7.48 15.05
N PHE A 343 34.25 8.03 14.85
CA PHE A 343 34.06 9.42 14.37
C PHE A 343 33.21 10.26 15.33
N THR A 344 33.41 11.57 15.28
CA THR A 344 32.67 12.52 16.13
C THR A 344 31.33 12.89 15.51
N ALA A 345 30.23 12.67 16.23
CA ALA A 345 28.90 13.08 15.80
C ALA A 345 28.72 14.61 15.83
N THR A 346 28.17 15.17 14.77
CA THR A 346 27.68 16.55 14.69
C THR A 346 26.20 16.53 14.33
N THR A 347 25.38 17.35 14.98
CA THR A 347 23.95 17.44 14.68
C THR A 347 23.62 18.78 14.04
N VAL A 348 22.98 18.75 12.87
CA VAL A 348 22.49 19.92 12.13
C VAL A 348 21.02 19.67 11.80
N ASP A 349 20.12 20.57 12.21
CA ASP A 349 18.67 20.45 11.99
C ASP A 349 18.10 19.05 12.28
N ASN A 350 18.42 18.52 13.47
CA ASN A 350 18.02 17.19 13.95
C ASN A 350 18.55 16.00 13.12
N VAL A 351 19.45 16.22 12.16
CA VAL A 351 20.17 15.16 11.45
C VAL A 351 21.53 14.96 12.11
N THR A 352 21.86 13.72 12.48
CA THR A 352 23.19 13.38 13.00
C THR A 352 24.10 13.01 11.83
N LEU A 353 25.23 13.70 11.70
CA LEU A 353 26.25 13.44 10.69
C LEU A 353 27.58 13.09 11.35
N TYR A 354 28.34 12.21 10.73
CA TYR A 354 29.70 11.86 11.08
C TYR A 354 30.58 12.20 9.88
N ASP A 355 31.56 13.07 10.08
CA ASP A 355 32.56 13.39 9.06
C ASP A 355 33.59 12.26 9.01
N LEU A 356 33.64 11.55 7.87
CA LEU A 356 34.50 10.38 7.68
C LEU A 356 35.91 10.75 7.19
N THR A 357 36.20 12.05 7.08
CA THR A 357 37.49 12.57 6.60
C THR A 357 38.41 13.07 7.72
N GLN A 358 37.95 12.95 8.97
CA GLN A 358 38.70 13.29 10.19
C GLN A 358 39.82 12.30 10.52
#